data_AF-A0A8J4W8K3-F1
#
_entry.id   AF-A0A8J4W8K3-F1
#
_cell.length_a   1.000
_cell.length_b   1.000
_cell.length_c   1.000
_cell.angle_alpha   90.00
_cell.angle_beta   90.00
_cell.angle_gamma   90.00
#
_symmetry.space_group_name_H-M   'P 1'
#
loop_
_entity.id
_entity.type
_entity.pdbx_description
1 polymer ?
#
loop_
_entity_poly.entity_id
_entity_poly.type
_entity_poly.pdbx_seq_one_letter_code
_entity_poly.pdbx_strand_id
1 'polypeptide(L)'
;MKAMPAETTMLSACAARSLEMATKFASTHGFTRAYGSYEEVCADPEVDVVYIGTIHLVHFEHITLALNHGKHVLVEKPMTMNAKQTASVIALAETKNLFLLEGVWTRFFPSIKFVRELLADGRIGDVHHVHSYFGGAYLDSKTESNFRSSSGDGGLIGIGIYPLSFITMVFGTKPRKVTATGKLSEGGADVYGSATLEFDGNCFGTIDYTCLAEMGNSVTITGRKGKIHLPSPAHSAIEVVVTEFLEDEALLYEAEVVTKAIRSGQRQCKEYPLEESLAIAKIMDEIANDFVNVLNGMPSASTNLSACAARSLESAERFANTHGIKHAYGSYEEVCADPEVDVVYIGTIHLVHFEHITLALNHGKHVLVEKPMTMNAKQTASVIALAETKNLFLLEGVWTRFFPSIKFVRELLADGRIGDVHHIHACLGMGNISSETVAKFSSLSGDGVLLSTGIYPLSFVTMAFGTNPEKITGAGKLSEGGADIYGSANLEFDGNRFGTVDFTWLADIGNSVTITGSKGRIHLPSPAHCAKEVVVTEFLENGAKQEKTTTFPLPEPAPRIATPFNYPGSEGFLYEAEAVTKAIRNGQRQCVEYPLEESLGMAKIMDEIRKSIGVVYAADA
;
A
#
# COMPACT_ATOMS: atom_id res chain seq x y z
N MET A 1 12.63 -32.00 -17.34
CA MET A 1 13.65 -32.88 -17.94
C MET A 1 13.21 -33.54 -19.26
N LYS A 2 12.01 -34.13 -19.42
CA LYS A 2 11.58 -34.72 -20.72
C LYS A 2 11.50 -33.76 -21.92
N ALA A 3 11.39 -32.45 -21.68
CA ALA A 3 11.36 -31.43 -22.72
C ALA A 3 12.76 -30.92 -23.14
N MET A 4 13.83 -31.40 -22.49
CA MET A 4 15.21 -31.05 -22.87
C MET A 4 15.71 -32.01 -23.95
N PRO A 5 16.61 -31.57 -24.86
CA PRO A 5 17.19 -32.43 -25.88
C PRO A 5 17.87 -33.65 -25.24
N ALA A 6 17.52 -34.86 -25.70
CA ALA A 6 18.03 -36.13 -25.16
C ALA A 6 19.57 -36.25 -25.24
N GLU A 7 20.20 -35.47 -26.12
CA GLU A 7 21.67 -35.39 -26.28
C GLU A 7 22.37 -34.69 -25.10
N THR A 8 21.64 -34.04 -24.20
CA THR A 8 22.22 -33.19 -23.12
C THR A 8 21.72 -33.52 -21.71
N THR A 9 20.68 -34.34 -21.54
CA THR A 9 20.14 -34.72 -20.21
C THR A 9 19.39 -36.05 -20.27
N MET A 10 19.76 -37.00 -19.41
CA MET A 10 19.12 -38.32 -19.31
C MET A 10 18.53 -38.54 -17.91
N LEU A 11 17.25 -38.95 -17.84
CA LEU A 11 16.62 -39.40 -16.58
C LEU A 11 17.11 -40.83 -16.25
N SER A 12 18.21 -40.93 -15.52
CA SER A 12 18.93 -42.19 -15.32
C SER A 12 18.43 -43.05 -14.15
N ALA A 13 17.93 -42.44 -13.08
CA ALA A 13 17.45 -43.18 -11.90
C ALA A 13 16.43 -42.39 -11.07
N CYS A 14 15.54 -43.09 -10.37
CA CYS A 14 14.70 -42.53 -9.31
C CYS A 14 14.78 -43.38 -8.03
N ALA A 15 14.50 -42.78 -6.89
CA ALA A 15 14.48 -43.46 -5.60
C ALA A 15 13.23 -43.09 -4.79
N ALA A 16 12.74 -44.05 -4.01
CA ALA A 16 11.68 -43.86 -3.02
C ALA A 16 12.01 -44.64 -1.74
N ARG A 17 11.16 -44.53 -0.72
CA ARG A 17 11.31 -45.29 0.54
C ARG A 17 11.02 -46.80 0.40
N SER A 18 10.54 -47.23 -0.76
CA SER A 18 10.38 -48.63 -1.13
C SER A 18 10.62 -48.82 -2.61
N LEU A 19 11.19 -49.98 -2.97
CA LEU A 19 11.47 -50.31 -4.37
C LEU A 19 10.19 -50.33 -5.20
N GLU A 20 9.07 -50.81 -4.63
CA GLU A 20 7.77 -50.83 -5.30
C GLU A 20 7.32 -49.43 -5.77
N MET A 21 7.40 -48.43 -4.88
CA MET A 21 7.05 -47.04 -5.22
C MET A 21 7.99 -46.48 -6.30
N ALA A 22 9.29 -46.75 -6.18
CA ALA A 22 10.29 -46.30 -7.14
C ALA A 22 10.08 -46.94 -8.51
N THR A 23 9.85 -48.25 -8.59
CA THR A 23 9.58 -48.97 -9.85
C THR A 23 8.30 -48.47 -10.52
N LYS A 24 7.24 -48.21 -9.73
CA LYS A 24 6.02 -47.61 -10.25
C LYS A 24 6.30 -46.24 -10.86
N PHE A 25 6.96 -45.35 -10.12
CA PHE A 25 7.31 -44.01 -10.61
C PHE A 25 8.23 -44.06 -11.85
N ALA A 26 9.23 -44.95 -11.84
CA ALA A 26 10.13 -45.17 -12.95
C ALA A 26 9.39 -45.58 -14.23
N SER A 27 8.45 -46.52 -14.12
CA SER A 27 7.65 -46.99 -15.26
C SER A 27 6.75 -45.89 -15.84
N THR A 28 6.13 -45.08 -14.98
CA THR A 28 5.26 -43.96 -15.41
C THR A 28 6.06 -42.85 -16.08
N HIS A 29 7.24 -42.54 -15.56
CA HIS A 29 8.03 -41.38 -15.99
C HIS A 29 9.23 -41.75 -16.87
N GLY A 30 9.47 -43.01 -17.18
CA GLY A 30 10.50 -43.47 -18.13
C GLY A 30 11.92 -43.39 -17.59
N PHE A 31 12.13 -43.67 -16.30
CA PHE A 31 13.47 -43.82 -15.73
C PHE A 31 14.03 -45.21 -16.05
N THR A 32 15.33 -45.30 -16.31
CA THR A 32 15.98 -46.59 -16.63
C THR A 32 16.26 -47.44 -15.39
N ARG A 33 16.40 -46.82 -14.21
CA ARG A 33 16.65 -47.50 -12.93
C ARG A 33 15.75 -46.97 -11.81
N ALA A 34 15.45 -47.83 -10.85
CA ALA A 34 14.63 -47.54 -9.69
C ALA A 34 15.28 -48.13 -8.43
N TYR A 35 15.39 -47.34 -7.37
CA TYR A 35 16.05 -47.72 -6.12
C TYR A 35 15.10 -47.65 -4.93
N GLY A 36 15.23 -48.61 -4.00
CA GLY A 36 14.38 -48.72 -2.81
C GLY A 36 14.82 -47.84 -1.64
N SER A 37 15.96 -47.15 -1.79
CA SER A 37 16.50 -46.19 -0.82
C SER A 37 17.17 -45.00 -1.53
N TYR A 38 17.27 -43.88 -0.81
CA TYR A 38 17.94 -42.68 -1.31
C TYR A 38 19.47 -42.84 -1.37
N GLU A 39 20.05 -43.71 -0.55
CA GLU A 39 21.49 -43.97 -0.56
C GLU A 39 21.93 -44.75 -1.80
N GLU A 40 21.13 -45.71 -2.27
CA GLU A 40 21.40 -46.46 -3.49
C GLU A 40 21.50 -45.54 -4.74
N VAL A 41 20.61 -44.56 -4.88
CA VAL A 41 20.70 -43.60 -6.00
C VAL A 41 21.90 -42.66 -5.86
N CYS A 42 22.29 -42.31 -4.64
CA CYS A 42 23.47 -41.50 -4.39
C CYS A 42 24.77 -42.31 -4.62
N ALA A 43 24.76 -43.62 -4.39
CA ALA A 43 25.92 -44.49 -4.61
C ALA A 43 26.11 -44.88 -6.09
N ASP A 44 25.09 -44.69 -6.94
CA ASP A 44 25.14 -45.04 -8.35
C ASP A 44 26.20 -44.22 -9.11
N PRO A 45 27.26 -44.84 -9.66
CA PRO A 45 28.34 -44.11 -10.34
C PRO A 45 27.88 -43.41 -11.63
N GLU A 46 26.74 -43.83 -12.21
CA GLU A 46 26.17 -43.28 -13.46
C GLU A 46 25.15 -42.15 -13.19
N VAL A 47 25.05 -41.67 -11.95
CA VAL A 47 24.24 -40.51 -11.57
C VAL A 47 25.18 -39.35 -11.27
N ASP A 48 25.12 -38.27 -12.04
CA ASP A 48 25.96 -37.08 -11.82
C ASP A 48 25.28 -36.05 -10.91
N VAL A 49 23.97 -35.87 -11.08
CA VAL A 49 23.16 -34.85 -10.41
C VAL A 49 21.93 -35.50 -9.78
N VAL A 50 21.66 -35.18 -8.51
CA VAL A 50 20.47 -35.60 -7.78
C VAL A 50 19.50 -34.42 -7.64
N TYR A 51 18.27 -34.60 -8.12
CA TYR A 51 17.17 -33.68 -7.84
C TYR A 51 16.40 -34.14 -6.59
N ILE A 52 16.40 -33.33 -5.54
CA ILE A 52 15.76 -33.61 -4.26
C ILE A 52 14.39 -32.92 -4.23
N GLY A 53 13.33 -33.70 -4.51
CA GLY A 53 11.92 -33.27 -4.43
C GLY A 53 11.18 -33.83 -3.22
N THR A 54 11.88 -34.17 -2.14
CA THR A 54 11.28 -34.68 -0.90
C THR A 54 10.64 -33.54 -0.09
N ILE A 55 10.02 -33.84 1.06
CA ILE A 55 9.58 -32.77 1.96
C ILE A 55 10.80 -32.04 2.55
N HIS A 56 10.65 -30.73 2.80
CA HIS A 56 11.79 -29.89 3.15
C HIS A 56 12.36 -30.13 4.55
N LEU A 57 11.63 -30.82 5.45
CA LEU A 57 12.15 -31.32 6.72
C LEU A 57 13.40 -32.20 6.57
N VAL A 58 13.49 -32.96 5.46
CA VAL A 58 14.58 -33.92 5.22
C VAL A 58 15.57 -33.45 4.16
N HIS A 59 15.43 -32.21 3.65
CA HIS A 59 16.36 -31.68 2.65
C HIS A 59 17.78 -31.64 3.16
N PHE A 60 18.02 -31.18 4.38
CA PHE A 60 19.37 -31.11 4.95
C PHE A 60 20.08 -32.48 4.94
N GLU A 61 19.37 -33.53 5.33
CA GLU A 61 19.90 -34.91 5.34
C GLU A 61 20.15 -35.43 3.93
N HIS A 62 19.21 -35.23 3.00
CA HIS A 62 19.34 -35.69 1.62
C HIS A 62 20.41 -34.92 0.83
N ILE A 63 20.55 -33.60 1.03
CA ILE A 63 21.62 -32.80 0.44
C ILE A 63 22.97 -33.31 0.94
N THR A 64 23.11 -33.50 2.25
CA THR A 64 24.34 -34.00 2.86
C THR A 64 24.70 -35.41 2.34
N LEU A 65 23.71 -36.30 2.20
CA LEU A 65 23.89 -37.64 1.65
C LEU A 65 24.42 -37.59 0.21
N ALA A 66 23.79 -36.80 -0.66
CA ALA A 66 24.17 -36.67 -2.06
C ALA A 66 25.57 -36.05 -2.22
N LEU A 67 25.86 -34.95 -1.52
CA LEU A 67 27.17 -34.29 -1.56
C LEU A 67 28.30 -35.18 -1.03
N ASN A 68 28.05 -35.98 0.01
CA ASN A 68 29.05 -36.93 0.53
C ASN A 68 29.37 -38.05 -0.45
N HIS A 69 28.42 -38.42 -1.30
CA HIS A 69 28.60 -39.37 -2.40
C HIS A 69 29.14 -38.72 -3.69
N GLY A 70 29.57 -37.46 -3.64
CA GLY A 70 30.17 -36.79 -4.79
C GLY A 70 29.15 -36.32 -5.83
N LYS A 71 27.87 -36.22 -5.49
CA LYS A 71 26.81 -35.86 -6.43
C LYS A 71 26.53 -34.36 -6.41
N HIS A 72 26.32 -33.78 -7.58
CA HIS A 72 25.75 -32.43 -7.68
C HIS A 72 24.29 -32.43 -7.23
N VAL A 73 23.80 -31.32 -6.68
CA VAL A 73 22.48 -31.27 -6.07
C VAL A 73 21.65 -30.10 -6.60
N LEU A 74 20.43 -30.40 -7.04
CA LEU A 74 19.34 -29.45 -7.17
C LEU A 74 18.26 -29.84 -6.15
N VAL A 75 17.90 -28.97 -5.23
CA VAL A 75 16.95 -29.28 -4.16
C VAL A 75 15.77 -28.33 -4.19
N GLU A 76 14.56 -28.85 -4.01
CA GLU A 76 13.35 -28.03 -3.92
C GLU A 76 13.44 -27.00 -2.80
N LYS A 77 12.71 -25.90 -2.98
CA LYS A 77 12.64 -24.84 -1.98
C LYS A 77 11.72 -25.22 -0.80
N PRO A 78 12.01 -24.73 0.42
CA PRO A 78 13.26 -24.09 0.84
C PRO A 78 14.42 -25.10 0.86
N MET A 79 15.66 -24.65 0.64
CA MET A 79 16.84 -25.53 0.63
C MET A 79 16.98 -26.30 1.94
N THR A 80 16.77 -25.63 3.09
CA THR A 80 16.78 -26.25 4.42
C THR A 80 15.82 -25.52 5.35
N MET A 81 15.63 -26.02 6.59
CA MET A 81 14.72 -25.41 7.57
C MET A 81 15.24 -24.09 8.15
N ASN A 82 16.55 -23.79 8.06
CA ASN A 82 17.12 -22.59 8.66
C ASN A 82 18.51 -22.23 8.10
N ALA A 83 18.93 -20.99 8.33
CA ALA A 83 20.20 -20.45 7.85
C ALA A 83 21.43 -21.27 8.31
N LYS A 84 21.41 -21.89 9.49
CA LYS A 84 22.54 -22.69 10.00
C LYS A 84 22.72 -23.98 9.18
N GLN A 85 21.62 -24.66 8.88
CA GLN A 85 21.63 -25.84 8.00
C GLN A 85 22.07 -25.45 6.58
N THR A 86 21.51 -24.37 6.02
CA THR A 86 21.89 -23.86 4.69
C THR A 86 23.39 -23.54 4.62
N ALA A 87 23.94 -22.83 5.61
CA ALA A 87 25.37 -22.53 5.66
C ALA A 87 26.24 -23.80 5.71
N SER A 88 25.77 -24.83 6.43
CA SER A 88 26.50 -26.10 6.56
C SER A 88 26.57 -26.86 5.23
N VAL A 89 25.47 -26.93 4.46
CA VAL A 89 25.47 -27.62 3.17
C VAL A 89 26.18 -26.83 2.08
N ILE A 90 26.18 -25.49 2.13
CA ILE A 90 27.00 -24.64 1.26
C ILE A 90 28.49 -24.94 1.49
N ALA A 91 28.94 -24.90 2.74
CA ALA A 91 30.33 -25.19 3.08
C ALA A 91 30.76 -26.62 2.68
N LEU A 92 29.85 -27.59 2.80
CA LEU A 92 30.08 -28.96 2.34
C LEU A 92 30.23 -29.04 0.81
N ALA A 93 29.33 -28.39 0.07
CA ALA A 93 29.39 -28.34 -1.39
C ALA A 93 30.69 -27.68 -1.88
N GLU A 94 31.10 -26.57 -1.26
CA GLU A 94 32.38 -25.90 -1.54
C GLU A 94 33.57 -26.82 -1.24
N THR A 95 33.60 -27.48 -0.08
CA THR A 95 34.67 -28.41 0.31
C THR A 95 34.80 -29.59 -0.65
N LYS A 96 33.66 -30.09 -1.15
CA LYS A 96 33.61 -31.20 -2.10
C LYS A 96 33.77 -30.74 -3.56
N ASN A 97 33.81 -29.44 -3.83
CA ASN A 97 33.79 -28.83 -5.15
C ASN A 97 32.61 -29.34 -6.01
N LEU A 98 31.41 -29.32 -5.44
CA LEU A 98 30.17 -29.80 -6.08
C LEU A 98 29.18 -28.64 -6.27
N PHE A 99 28.46 -28.66 -7.39
CA PHE A 99 27.33 -27.79 -7.64
C PHE A 99 26.18 -28.07 -6.65
N LEU A 100 25.63 -27.00 -6.06
CA LEU A 100 24.45 -27.01 -5.20
C LEU A 100 23.54 -25.85 -5.60
N LEU A 101 22.27 -26.13 -5.88
CA LEU A 101 21.28 -25.10 -6.22
C LEU A 101 19.94 -25.34 -5.49
N GLU A 102 19.38 -24.26 -4.95
CA GLU A 102 18.00 -24.23 -4.48
C GLU A 102 17.02 -23.98 -5.62
N GLY A 103 15.93 -24.74 -5.63
CA GLY A 103 14.87 -24.77 -6.64
C GLY A 103 13.95 -23.55 -6.63
N VAL A 104 14.49 -22.34 -6.58
CA VAL A 104 13.72 -21.09 -6.74
C VAL A 104 13.56 -20.77 -8.22
N TRP A 105 12.88 -21.68 -8.92
CA TRP A 105 12.69 -21.70 -10.37
C TRP A 105 12.22 -20.36 -10.98
N THR A 106 11.41 -19.59 -10.25
CA THR A 106 10.95 -18.24 -10.61
C THR A 106 12.07 -17.33 -11.12
N ARG A 107 13.28 -17.39 -10.53
CA ARG A 107 14.39 -16.51 -10.90
C ARG A 107 14.95 -16.75 -12.31
N PHE A 108 14.67 -17.91 -12.89
CA PHE A 108 15.20 -18.34 -14.19
C PHE A 108 14.25 -18.09 -15.36
N PHE A 109 13.03 -17.57 -15.10
CA PHE A 109 12.11 -17.22 -16.18
C PHE A 109 12.70 -16.08 -17.05
N PRO A 110 12.56 -16.13 -18.39
CA PRO A 110 13.03 -15.07 -19.27
C PRO A 110 12.47 -13.68 -18.93
N SER A 111 11.23 -13.62 -18.47
CA SER A 111 10.59 -12.39 -17.95
C SER A 111 11.38 -11.79 -16.79
N ILE A 112 11.85 -12.61 -15.84
CA ILE A 112 12.62 -12.13 -14.68
C ILE A 112 14.05 -11.75 -15.09
N LYS A 113 14.62 -12.40 -16.12
CA LYS A 113 15.85 -11.92 -16.76
C LYS A 113 15.64 -10.51 -17.33
N PHE A 114 14.57 -10.30 -18.07
CA PHE A 114 14.22 -8.99 -18.63
C PHE A 114 14.00 -7.92 -17.55
N VAL A 115 13.34 -8.27 -16.44
CA VAL A 115 13.22 -7.35 -15.27
C VAL A 115 14.60 -6.93 -14.75
N ARG A 116 15.55 -7.86 -14.60
CA ARG A 116 16.92 -7.51 -14.16
C ARG A 116 17.64 -6.61 -15.16
N GLU A 117 17.44 -6.82 -16.46
CA GLU A 117 17.99 -5.96 -17.51
C GLU A 117 17.43 -4.54 -17.39
N LEU A 118 16.10 -4.38 -17.25
CA LEU A 118 15.46 -3.07 -17.04
C LEU A 118 15.95 -2.34 -15.80
N LEU A 119 16.16 -3.07 -14.69
CA LEU A 119 16.69 -2.51 -13.45
C LEU A 119 18.16 -2.09 -13.61
N ALA A 120 18.97 -2.90 -14.28
CA ALA A 120 20.38 -2.58 -14.54
C ALA A 120 20.53 -1.35 -15.47
N ASP A 121 19.60 -1.19 -16.42
CA ASP A 121 19.55 -0.04 -17.33
C ASP A 121 19.04 1.25 -16.64
N GLY A 122 18.59 1.17 -15.39
CA GLY A 122 18.01 2.31 -14.66
C GLY A 122 16.69 2.80 -15.24
N ARG A 123 15.95 1.94 -15.96
CA ARG A 123 14.79 2.32 -16.77
C ARG A 123 13.67 3.01 -15.98
N ILE A 124 13.51 2.63 -14.71
CA ILE A 124 12.52 3.22 -13.79
C ILE A 124 13.15 4.14 -12.74
N GLY A 125 14.41 4.56 -12.93
CA GLY A 125 15.17 5.34 -11.96
C GLY A 125 15.47 4.59 -10.66
N ASP A 126 15.76 5.33 -9.59
CA ASP A 126 16.03 4.76 -8.27
C ASP A 126 14.79 4.03 -7.74
N VAL A 127 14.95 2.75 -7.41
CA VAL A 127 13.87 1.92 -6.87
C VAL A 127 13.71 2.20 -5.38
N HIS A 128 12.50 2.56 -4.96
CA HIS A 128 12.20 2.88 -3.56
C HIS A 128 11.30 1.84 -2.88
N HIS A 129 10.46 1.15 -3.65
CA HIS A 129 9.48 0.22 -3.10
C HIS A 129 9.35 -1.05 -3.94
N VAL A 130 9.24 -2.19 -3.25
CA VAL A 130 8.80 -3.46 -3.84
C VAL A 130 7.68 -4.05 -2.99
N HIS A 131 6.49 -4.16 -3.55
CA HIS A 131 5.41 -4.94 -2.95
C HIS A 131 5.28 -6.28 -3.67
N SER A 132 5.28 -7.36 -2.91
CA SER A 132 5.22 -8.71 -3.47
C SER A 132 4.40 -9.60 -2.57
N TYR A 133 3.40 -10.28 -3.10
CA TYR A 133 2.51 -11.07 -2.25
C TYR A 133 2.13 -12.41 -2.86
N PHE A 134 1.81 -13.38 -2.00
CA PHE A 134 1.40 -14.72 -2.42
C PHE A 134 0.36 -15.30 -1.46
N GLY A 135 -0.82 -15.61 -1.96
CA GLY A 135 -1.80 -16.39 -1.22
C GLY A 135 -2.53 -17.42 -2.07
N GLY A 136 -2.94 -18.50 -1.40
CA GLY A 136 -3.85 -19.50 -1.94
C GLY A 136 -4.76 -20.01 -0.84
N ALA A 137 -5.99 -20.39 -1.19
CA ALA A 137 -6.97 -20.97 -0.26
C ALA A 137 -6.66 -22.46 0.01
N TYR A 138 -5.51 -22.71 0.64
CA TYR A 138 -5.03 -24.07 0.97
C TYR A 138 -5.63 -24.60 2.27
N LEU A 139 -6.05 -23.68 3.16
CA LEU A 139 -6.60 -23.96 4.47
C LEU A 139 -8.00 -23.36 4.61
N ASP A 140 -8.80 -24.03 5.42
CA ASP A 140 -10.09 -23.58 5.92
C ASP A 140 -10.18 -23.85 7.43
N SER A 141 -11.30 -23.47 8.05
CA SER A 141 -11.53 -23.65 9.49
C SER A 141 -11.47 -25.11 9.96
N LYS A 142 -11.54 -26.09 9.06
CA LYS A 142 -11.48 -27.53 9.38
C LYS A 142 -10.07 -28.10 9.25
N THR A 143 -9.23 -27.49 8.42
CA THR A 143 -7.90 -27.97 8.06
C THR A 143 -6.78 -27.20 8.75
N GLU A 144 -7.03 -25.97 9.21
CA GLU A 144 -6.06 -25.12 9.92
C GLU A 144 -5.44 -25.83 11.15
N SER A 145 -6.23 -26.57 11.93
CA SER A 145 -5.76 -27.29 13.14
C SER A 145 -4.78 -28.44 12.84
N ASN A 146 -4.75 -28.93 11.59
CA ASN A 146 -3.81 -29.96 11.16
C ASN A 146 -2.49 -29.38 10.62
N PHE A 147 -2.41 -28.06 10.44
CA PHE A 147 -1.23 -27.37 9.94
C PHE A 147 -0.19 -27.24 11.07
N ARG A 148 0.93 -27.96 10.99
CA ARG A 148 1.89 -28.12 12.10
C ARG A 148 3.33 -27.84 11.70
N SER A 149 4.00 -27.01 12.50
CA SER A 149 5.43 -26.72 12.32
C SER A 149 6.30 -27.98 12.36
N SER A 150 5.93 -28.98 13.18
CA SER A 150 6.62 -30.27 13.26
C SER A 150 6.55 -31.11 11.98
N SER A 151 5.60 -30.82 11.08
CA SER A 151 5.43 -31.48 9.79
C SER A 151 6.11 -30.73 8.64
N GLY A 152 6.76 -29.59 8.92
CA GLY A 152 7.27 -28.66 7.91
C GLY A 152 6.18 -27.75 7.34
N ASP A 153 5.01 -27.65 7.96
CA ASP A 153 4.01 -26.72 7.48
C ASP A 153 4.40 -25.26 7.81
N GLY A 154 4.00 -24.32 6.95
CA GLY A 154 4.21 -22.89 7.15
C GLY A 154 4.03 -22.09 5.87
N GLY A 155 3.24 -21.01 5.92
CA GLY A 155 2.99 -20.13 4.80
C GLY A 155 4.26 -19.43 4.32
N LEU A 156 5.06 -18.88 5.22
CA LEU A 156 6.28 -18.14 4.94
C LEU A 156 7.30 -19.03 4.24
N ILE A 157 7.52 -20.24 4.77
CA ILE A 157 8.52 -21.16 4.25
C ILE A 157 8.04 -21.87 2.97
N GLY A 158 6.73 -22.12 2.86
CA GLY A 158 6.10 -22.77 1.73
C GLY A 158 5.90 -21.84 0.53
N ILE A 159 5.26 -20.69 0.74
CA ILE A 159 4.84 -19.76 -0.32
C ILE A 159 5.46 -18.36 -0.16
N GLY A 160 5.74 -17.89 1.06
CA GLY A 160 6.33 -16.57 1.33
C GLY A 160 7.77 -16.40 0.84
N ILE A 161 8.48 -17.49 0.53
CA ILE A 161 9.79 -17.45 -0.10
C ILE A 161 9.75 -16.81 -1.50
N TYR A 162 8.65 -16.96 -2.25
CA TYR A 162 8.50 -16.34 -3.57
C TYR A 162 8.51 -14.81 -3.49
N PRO A 163 7.64 -14.15 -2.69
CA PRO A 163 7.67 -12.71 -2.59
C PRO A 163 8.97 -12.16 -1.98
N LEU A 164 9.53 -12.85 -0.98
CA LEU A 164 10.83 -12.49 -0.41
C LEU A 164 11.96 -12.57 -1.46
N SER A 165 11.88 -13.53 -2.37
CA SER A 165 12.81 -13.67 -3.48
C SER A 165 12.78 -12.43 -4.38
N PHE A 166 11.63 -11.82 -4.67
CA PHE A 166 11.60 -10.61 -5.49
C PHE A 166 12.25 -9.42 -4.79
N ILE A 167 11.98 -9.20 -3.51
CA ILE A 167 12.59 -8.09 -2.74
C ILE A 167 14.12 -8.24 -2.71
N THR A 168 14.62 -9.43 -2.41
CA THR A 168 16.06 -9.68 -2.35
C THR A 168 16.75 -9.64 -3.71
N MET A 169 16.01 -9.83 -4.80
CA MET A 169 16.51 -9.61 -6.16
C MET A 169 16.83 -8.14 -6.39
N VAL A 170 15.96 -7.26 -5.91
CA VAL A 170 15.97 -5.83 -6.22
C VAL A 170 16.90 -5.07 -5.27
N PHE A 171 16.79 -5.30 -3.96
CA PHE A 171 17.55 -4.57 -2.94
C PHE A 171 18.73 -5.34 -2.35
N GLY A 172 18.93 -6.60 -2.77
CA GLY A 172 19.96 -7.48 -2.21
C GLY A 172 19.52 -8.21 -0.94
N THR A 173 20.45 -8.92 -0.30
CA THR A 173 20.15 -9.91 0.75
C THR A 173 20.35 -9.41 2.19
N LYS A 174 20.69 -8.14 2.38
CA LYS A 174 21.04 -7.56 3.68
C LYS A 174 20.11 -6.40 4.04
N PRO A 175 18.86 -6.67 4.45
CA PRO A 175 18.03 -5.63 5.04
C PRO A 175 18.68 -5.11 6.33
N ARG A 176 18.62 -3.80 6.57
CA ARG A 176 19.07 -3.19 7.84
C ARG A 176 18.12 -3.52 8.98
N LYS A 177 16.83 -3.72 8.67
CA LYS A 177 15.77 -4.01 9.64
C LYS A 177 14.67 -4.83 8.97
N VAL A 178 14.10 -5.78 9.72
CA VAL A 178 12.92 -6.54 9.32
C VAL A 178 11.91 -6.44 10.45
N THR A 179 10.69 -6.03 10.12
CA THR A 179 9.54 -6.04 11.03
C THR A 179 8.49 -6.96 10.43
N ALA A 180 7.96 -7.90 11.22
CA ALA A 180 7.03 -8.90 10.72
C ALA A 180 5.90 -9.15 11.72
N THR A 181 4.76 -9.54 11.18
CA THR A 181 3.58 -9.94 11.93
C THR A 181 2.88 -11.11 11.23
N GLY A 182 2.07 -11.86 11.97
CA GLY A 182 1.40 -13.03 11.41
C GLY A 182 0.80 -13.94 12.46
N LYS A 183 -0.10 -14.80 12.01
CA LYS A 183 -0.83 -15.74 12.85
C LYS A 183 -0.25 -17.14 12.74
N LEU A 184 -0.10 -17.80 13.89
CA LEU A 184 0.20 -19.23 13.97
C LEU A 184 -1.09 -20.06 14.10
N SER A 185 -1.10 -21.24 13.51
CA SER A 185 -2.07 -22.29 13.80
C SER A 185 -1.86 -22.84 15.22
N GLU A 186 -2.80 -23.66 15.71
CA GLU A 186 -2.62 -24.42 16.96
C GLU A 186 -1.38 -25.35 16.92
N GLY A 187 -1.00 -25.80 15.72
CA GLY A 187 0.20 -26.59 15.46
C GLY A 187 1.50 -25.78 15.38
N GLY A 188 1.44 -24.46 15.58
CA GLY A 188 2.58 -23.55 15.58
C GLY A 188 3.16 -23.24 14.19
N ALA A 189 2.50 -23.63 13.10
CA ALA A 189 2.87 -23.22 11.75
C ALA A 189 2.20 -21.88 11.42
N ASP A 190 2.90 -20.99 10.73
CA ASP A 190 2.35 -19.70 10.33
C ASP A 190 1.33 -19.86 9.19
N VAL A 191 0.11 -19.35 9.39
CA VAL A 191 -1.01 -19.48 8.46
C VAL A 191 -1.03 -18.32 7.46
N TYR A 192 -0.70 -17.13 7.94
CA TYR A 192 -0.54 -15.91 7.15
C TYR A 192 0.39 -14.96 7.87
N GLY A 193 0.91 -13.98 7.14
CA GLY A 193 1.70 -12.91 7.72
C GLY A 193 2.10 -11.86 6.71
N SER A 194 2.69 -10.80 7.25
CA SER A 194 3.29 -9.72 6.49
C SER A 194 4.64 -9.35 7.08
N ALA A 195 5.56 -8.90 6.23
CA ALA A 195 6.85 -8.38 6.68
C ALA A 195 7.31 -7.18 5.84
N THR A 196 7.82 -6.18 6.54
CA THR A 196 8.50 -5.02 5.95
C THR A 196 10.01 -5.18 6.13
N LEU A 197 10.74 -5.13 5.01
CA LEU A 197 12.19 -5.18 4.95
C LEU A 197 12.72 -3.80 4.56
N GLU A 198 13.48 -3.17 5.47
CA GLU A 198 14.09 -1.86 5.23
C GLU A 198 15.55 -2.04 4.81
N PHE A 199 15.99 -1.29 3.80
CA PHE A 199 17.35 -1.30 3.26
C PHE A 199 17.99 0.09 3.37
N ASP A 200 19.28 0.19 3.01
CA ASP A 200 19.95 1.47 2.82
C ASP A 200 19.38 2.20 1.58
N GLY A 201 19.63 3.51 1.47
CA GLY A 201 19.18 4.30 0.31
C GLY A 201 17.68 4.66 0.29
N ASN A 202 16.99 4.62 1.43
CA ASN A 202 15.54 4.85 1.53
C ASN A 202 14.70 3.86 0.71
N CYS A 203 15.18 2.60 0.63
CA CYS A 203 14.50 1.51 -0.05
C CYS A 203 13.81 0.61 0.98
N PHE A 204 12.59 0.16 0.68
CA PHE A 204 11.91 -0.84 1.48
C PHE A 204 11.08 -1.77 0.60
N GLY A 205 10.84 -2.99 1.09
CA GLY A 205 9.90 -3.90 0.46
C GLY A 205 8.95 -4.52 1.47
N THR A 206 7.74 -4.78 1.02
CA THR A 206 6.67 -5.38 1.83
C THR A 206 6.26 -6.71 1.20
N ILE A 207 6.19 -7.76 2.00
CA ILE A 207 5.59 -9.04 1.60
C ILE A 207 4.31 -9.30 2.35
N ASP A 208 3.32 -9.85 1.66
CA ASP A 208 2.13 -10.43 2.28
C ASP A 208 1.97 -11.88 1.81
N TYR A 209 1.60 -12.78 2.72
CA TYR A 209 1.23 -14.14 2.34
C TYR A 209 0.09 -14.68 3.19
N THR A 210 -0.71 -15.58 2.60
CA THR A 210 -1.78 -16.27 3.32
C THR A 210 -2.07 -17.64 2.71
N CYS A 211 -2.33 -18.61 3.58
CA CYS A 211 -2.86 -19.93 3.19
C CYS A 211 -4.40 -19.98 3.22
N LEU A 212 -5.08 -18.86 3.49
CA LEU A 212 -6.55 -18.81 3.65
C LEU A 212 -7.28 -18.26 2.42
N ALA A 213 -6.60 -17.50 1.56
CA ALA A 213 -7.25 -16.80 0.45
C ALA A 213 -6.35 -16.69 -0.78
N GLU A 214 -6.96 -16.72 -1.97
CA GLU A 214 -6.23 -16.49 -3.21
C GLU A 214 -6.04 -15.00 -3.47
N MET A 215 -4.78 -14.52 -3.56
CA MET A 215 -4.48 -13.08 -3.61
C MET A 215 -4.29 -12.52 -5.03
N GLY A 216 -4.14 -13.39 -6.05
CA GLY A 216 -3.70 -12.98 -7.39
C GLY A 216 -2.20 -12.64 -7.47
N ASN A 217 -1.41 -13.21 -6.55
CA ASN A 217 0.04 -13.40 -6.54
C ASN A 217 0.86 -12.55 -7.54
N SER A 218 0.97 -11.25 -7.30
CA SER A 218 1.63 -10.29 -8.20
C SER A 218 2.82 -9.60 -7.53
N VAL A 219 3.62 -8.88 -8.33
CA VAL A 219 4.73 -8.06 -7.83
C VAL A 219 4.71 -6.70 -8.50
N THR A 220 4.93 -5.65 -7.71
CA THR A 220 5.14 -4.29 -8.20
C THR A 220 6.47 -3.77 -7.69
N ILE A 221 7.35 -3.40 -8.61
CA ILE A 221 8.65 -2.76 -8.35
C ILE A 221 8.51 -1.30 -8.78
N THR A 222 8.62 -0.38 -7.84
CA THR A 222 8.42 1.04 -8.07
C THR A 222 9.73 1.80 -7.91
N GLY A 223 10.11 2.51 -8.96
CA GLY A 223 11.16 3.51 -8.93
C GLY A 223 10.65 4.91 -9.22
N ARG A 224 11.56 5.87 -9.11
CA ARG A 224 11.25 7.30 -9.28
C ARG A 224 10.71 7.67 -10.67
N LYS A 225 11.18 7.00 -11.71
CA LYS A 225 10.82 7.28 -13.12
C LYS A 225 9.85 6.26 -13.70
N GLY A 226 9.31 5.35 -12.89
CA GLY A 226 8.38 4.36 -13.41
C GLY A 226 8.15 3.18 -12.48
N LYS A 227 7.41 2.21 -12.99
CA LYS A 227 7.14 0.94 -12.30
C LYS A 227 7.22 -0.24 -13.25
N ILE A 228 7.62 -1.39 -12.69
CA ILE A 228 7.55 -2.70 -13.31
C ILE A 228 6.51 -3.51 -12.55
N HIS A 229 5.50 -4.01 -13.25
CA HIS A 229 4.47 -4.88 -12.69
C HIS A 229 4.57 -6.27 -13.32
N LEU A 230 4.65 -7.30 -12.47
CA LEU A 230 4.55 -8.70 -12.83
C LEU A 230 3.13 -9.18 -12.49
N PRO A 231 2.25 -9.35 -13.49
CA PRO A 231 0.88 -9.77 -13.26
C PRO A 231 0.80 -11.21 -12.73
N SER A 232 -0.37 -11.56 -12.20
CA SER A 232 -0.65 -12.89 -11.67
C SER A 232 -0.53 -13.98 -12.75
N PRO A 233 0.10 -15.15 -12.46
CA PRO A 233 0.92 -15.44 -11.29
C PRO A 233 2.39 -15.01 -11.50
N ALA A 234 2.89 -14.12 -10.65
CA ALA A 234 4.24 -13.57 -10.81
C ALA A 234 5.36 -14.60 -10.59
N HIS A 235 5.13 -15.64 -9.78
CA HIS A 235 6.09 -16.71 -9.57
C HIS A 235 6.37 -17.56 -10.83
N SER A 236 5.53 -17.45 -11.86
CA SER A 236 5.72 -18.02 -13.18
C SER A 236 5.37 -16.99 -14.28
N ALA A 237 5.74 -15.72 -14.05
CA ALA A 237 5.38 -14.62 -14.94
C ALA A 237 5.86 -14.88 -16.37
N ILE A 238 4.96 -14.73 -17.33
CA ILE A 238 5.28 -14.72 -18.77
C ILE A 238 5.15 -13.33 -19.39
N GLU A 239 4.62 -12.39 -18.61
CA GLU A 239 4.38 -11.01 -18.99
C GLU A 239 5.07 -10.07 -17.99
N VAL A 240 5.55 -8.93 -18.49
CA VAL A 240 6.13 -7.84 -17.70
C VAL A 240 5.52 -6.54 -18.22
N VAL A 241 4.84 -5.80 -17.37
CA VAL A 241 4.29 -4.49 -17.71
C VAL A 241 5.23 -3.41 -17.18
N VAL A 242 5.72 -2.55 -18.06
CA VAL A 242 6.59 -1.42 -17.70
C VAL A 242 5.81 -0.13 -17.93
N THR A 243 5.77 0.73 -16.92
CA THR A 243 5.24 2.09 -17.04
C THR A 243 6.37 3.05 -16.74
N GLU A 244 6.70 3.93 -17.69
CA GLU A 244 7.66 5.00 -17.49
C GLU A 244 6.89 6.30 -17.23
N PHE A 245 7.31 7.01 -16.19
CA PHE A 245 6.88 8.36 -15.91
C PHE A 245 7.76 9.26 -16.78
N LEU A 246 7.12 10.06 -17.64
CA LEU A 246 7.84 11.03 -18.47
C LEU A 246 8.57 12.00 -17.53
N GLU A 247 9.90 12.04 -17.60
CA GLU A 247 10.64 13.15 -17.02
C GLU A 247 10.20 14.41 -17.76
N ASP A 248 9.77 15.41 -17.00
CA ASP A 248 9.35 16.68 -17.55
C ASP A 248 10.60 17.41 -18.09
N GLU A 249 10.91 17.20 -19.38
CA GLU A 249 11.91 18.00 -20.10
C GLU A 249 11.50 19.50 -20.17
N ALA A 250 10.34 19.87 -19.61
CA ALA A 250 9.90 21.26 -19.38
C ALA A 250 10.99 22.16 -18.78
N LEU A 251 11.83 21.63 -17.87
CA LEU A 251 12.90 22.40 -17.23
C LEU A 251 14.00 22.84 -18.21
N LEU A 252 14.19 22.15 -19.35
CA LEU A 252 15.13 22.58 -20.39
C LEU A 252 14.62 23.84 -21.10
N TYR A 253 13.32 23.94 -21.34
CA TYR A 253 12.69 25.15 -21.88
C TYR A 253 12.78 26.31 -20.89
N GLU A 254 12.59 26.04 -19.59
CA GLU A 254 12.79 27.04 -18.53
C GLU A 254 14.24 27.54 -18.51
N ALA A 255 15.22 26.64 -18.55
CA ALA A 255 16.64 26.98 -18.58
C ALA A 255 17.03 27.82 -19.83
N GLU A 256 16.43 27.53 -20.99
CA GLU A 256 16.62 28.32 -22.21
C GLU A 256 16.07 29.75 -22.07
N VAL A 257 14.84 29.88 -21.53
CA VAL A 257 14.18 31.16 -21.26
C VAL A 257 14.98 31.97 -20.23
N VAL A 258 15.43 31.36 -19.13
CA VAL A 258 16.28 31.99 -18.11
C VAL A 258 17.59 32.48 -18.71
N THR A 259 18.27 31.62 -19.49
CA THR A 259 19.54 31.99 -20.14
C THR A 259 19.36 33.17 -21.07
N LYS A 260 18.28 33.20 -21.85
CA LYS A 260 17.95 34.30 -22.77
C LYS A 260 17.61 35.59 -22.01
N ALA A 261 16.83 35.50 -20.93
CA ALA A 261 16.46 36.64 -20.09
C ALA A 261 17.69 37.28 -19.43
N ILE A 262 18.58 36.46 -18.83
CA ILE A 262 19.83 36.91 -18.20
C ILE A 262 20.75 37.56 -19.22
N ARG A 263 20.99 36.91 -20.37
CA ARG A 263 21.85 37.47 -21.44
C ARG A 263 21.33 38.79 -22.00
N SER A 264 20.01 38.99 -21.95
CA SER A 264 19.34 40.21 -22.40
C SER A 264 19.22 41.28 -21.30
N GLY A 265 19.82 41.07 -20.12
CA GLY A 265 19.80 42.01 -19.00
C GLY A 265 18.44 42.15 -18.30
N GLN A 266 17.52 41.20 -18.53
CA GLN A 266 16.20 41.20 -17.91
C GLN A 266 16.27 40.58 -16.50
N ARG A 267 15.52 41.15 -15.56
CA ARG A 267 15.45 40.66 -14.16
C ARG A 267 14.37 39.59 -13.93
N GLN A 268 13.57 39.30 -14.95
CA GLN A 268 12.50 38.29 -15.01
C GLN A 268 12.24 37.95 -16.49
N CYS A 269 11.67 36.78 -16.80
CA CYS A 269 11.22 36.46 -18.16
C CYS A 269 9.85 37.09 -18.46
N LYS A 270 9.51 37.25 -19.74
CA LYS A 270 8.20 37.79 -20.15
C LYS A 270 7.12 36.72 -20.23
N GLU A 271 7.56 35.49 -20.46
CA GLU A 271 6.76 34.28 -20.60
C GLU A 271 6.18 33.83 -19.26
N TYR A 272 6.80 34.21 -18.14
CA TYR A 272 6.32 33.92 -16.78
C TYR A 272 6.78 35.01 -15.77
N PRO A 273 6.11 36.17 -15.72
CA PRO A 273 6.52 37.29 -14.86
C PRO A 273 6.36 36.96 -13.37
N LEU A 274 7.16 37.61 -12.52
CA LEU A 274 7.13 37.39 -11.06
C LEU A 274 5.77 37.73 -10.42
N GLU A 275 4.99 38.61 -11.06
CA GLU A 275 3.62 38.91 -10.66
C GLU A 275 2.70 37.69 -10.81
N GLU A 276 2.91 36.88 -11.86
CA GLU A 276 2.19 35.63 -12.10
C GLU A 276 2.68 34.53 -11.14
N SER A 277 3.97 34.44 -10.85
CA SER A 277 4.48 33.54 -9.79
C SER A 277 3.93 33.91 -8.41
N LEU A 278 3.78 35.20 -8.12
CA LEU A 278 3.15 35.68 -6.90
C LEU A 278 1.63 35.44 -6.91
N ALA A 279 0.96 35.54 -8.06
CA ALA A 279 -0.45 35.21 -8.20
C ALA A 279 -0.70 33.70 -8.04
N ILE A 280 0.18 32.85 -8.58
CA ILE A 280 0.10 31.39 -8.47
C ILE A 280 0.47 30.94 -7.06
N ALA A 281 1.52 31.48 -6.44
CA ALA A 281 1.80 31.24 -5.02
C ALA A 281 0.67 31.72 -4.07
N LYS A 282 -0.20 32.63 -4.54
CA LYS A 282 -1.43 33.06 -3.85
C LYS A 282 -2.66 32.20 -4.21
N ILE A 283 -2.64 31.51 -5.33
CA ILE A 283 -3.63 30.49 -5.73
C ILE A 283 -3.32 29.17 -5.02
N MET A 284 -2.04 28.93 -4.70
CA MET A 284 -1.47 27.77 -4.00
C MET A 284 -1.97 27.52 -2.55
N ASP A 285 -2.97 28.25 -2.07
CA ASP A 285 -3.70 28.01 -0.81
C ASP A 285 -4.79 26.89 -0.98
N GLU A 286 -4.43 25.79 -1.64
CA GLU A 286 -5.24 25.08 -2.66
C GLU A 286 -6.45 24.22 -2.27
N ILE A 287 -6.66 23.82 -1.00
CA ILE A 287 -7.81 22.93 -0.69
C ILE A 287 -9.15 23.68 -0.60
N ALA A 288 -9.14 24.92 -0.08
CA ALA A 288 -10.36 25.71 0.07
C ALA A 288 -10.92 26.19 -1.27
N ASN A 289 -10.06 26.39 -2.28
CA ASN A 289 -10.50 26.73 -3.65
C ASN A 289 -11.31 25.61 -4.28
N ASP A 290 -10.82 24.37 -4.20
CA ASP A 290 -11.48 23.18 -4.74
C ASP A 290 -12.85 22.96 -4.07
N PHE A 291 -12.90 23.06 -2.75
CA PHE A 291 -14.14 22.90 -2.00
C PHE A 291 -15.18 23.98 -2.36
N VAL A 292 -14.77 25.25 -2.51
CA VAL A 292 -15.67 26.34 -2.91
C VAL A 292 -16.17 26.19 -4.35
N ASN A 293 -15.32 25.75 -5.28
CA ASN A 293 -15.74 25.44 -6.65
C ASN A 293 -16.84 24.37 -6.69
N VAL A 294 -16.73 23.34 -5.84
CA VAL A 294 -17.78 22.32 -5.66
C VAL A 294 -19.06 22.91 -5.09
N LEU A 295 -18.97 23.69 -4.00
CA LEU A 295 -20.14 24.26 -3.33
C LEU A 295 -20.93 25.20 -4.26
N ASN A 296 -20.26 25.94 -5.15
CA ASN A 296 -20.90 26.77 -6.17
C ASN A 296 -21.73 25.96 -7.19
N GLY A 297 -21.48 24.65 -7.31
CA GLY A 297 -22.28 23.73 -8.13
C GLY A 297 -23.53 23.19 -7.44
N MET A 298 -23.64 23.31 -6.11
CA MET A 298 -24.81 22.85 -5.39
C MET A 298 -26.02 23.78 -5.60
N PRO A 299 -27.26 23.26 -5.61
CA PRO A 299 -28.44 24.11 -5.68
C PRO A 299 -28.44 25.15 -4.54
N SER A 300 -28.64 26.43 -4.86
CA SER A 300 -28.64 27.53 -3.87
C SER A 300 -29.72 27.42 -2.79
N ALA A 301 -30.77 26.60 -3.04
CA ALA A 301 -31.75 26.23 -2.02
C ALA A 301 -31.21 25.22 -0.98
N SER A 302 -30.03 24.64 -1.21
CA SER A 302 -29.40 23.60 -0.38
C SER A 302 -28.20 24.09 0.44
N THR A 303 -27.33 24.93 -0.13
CA THR A 303 -26.12 25.44 0.52
C THR A 303 -25.86 26.89 0.07
N ASN A 304 -25.37 27.75 0.96
CA ASN A 304 -24.98 29.13 0.66
C ASN A 304 -23.60 29.44 1.24
N LEU A 305 -22.67 29.89 0.40
CA LEU A 305 -21.34 30.36 0.81
C LEU A 305 -21.44 31.80 1.33
N SER A 306 -21.74 31.95 2.62
CA SER A 306 -21.98 33.26 3.24
C SER A 306 -20.70 34.06 3.47
N ALA A 307 -19.61 33.41 3.90
CA ALA A 307 -18.40 34.08 4.37
C ALA A 307 -17.11 33.27 4.11
N CYS A 308 -15.97 33.98 4.05
CA CYS A 308 -14.62 33.40 4.12
C CYS A 308 -13.73 34.17 5.11
N ALA A 309 -12.68 33.53 5.60
CA ALA A 309 -11.72 34.15 6.50
C ALA A 309 -10.28 33.73 6.19
N ALA A 310 -9.35 34.64 6.42
CA ALA A 310 -7.91 34.41 6.37
C ALA A 310 -7.22 35.13 7.53
N ARG A 311 -5.91 34.94 7.68
CA ARG A 311 -5.09 35.66 8.70
C ARG A 311 -4.94 37.16 8.41
N SER A 312 -5.35 37.61 7.23
CA SER A 312 -5.40 39.03 6.87
C SER A 312 -6.66 39.30 6.06
N LEU A 313 -7.28 40.47 6.30
CA LEU A 313 -8.48 40.87 5.58
C LEU A 313 -8.25 40.93 4.07
N GLU A 314 -7.07 41.41 3.66
CA GLU A 314 -6.69 41.50 2.25
C GLU A 314 -6.71 40.13 1.54
N SER A 315 -6.25 39.05 2.20
CA SER A 315 -6.31 37.71 1.62
C SER A 315 -7.74 37.18 1.56
N ALA A 316 -8.57 37.45 2.58
CA ALA A 316 -9.97 37.05 2.59
C ALA A 316 -10.78 37.78 1.52
N GLU A 317 -10.61 39.10 1.38
CA GLU A 317 -11.30 39.90 0.35
C GLU A 317 -10.94 39.45 -1.06
N ARG A 318 -9.67 39.11 -1.30
CA ARG A 318 -9.27 38.51 -2.58
C ARG A 318 -9.99 37.19 -2.84
N PHE A 319 -9.96 36.28 -1.87
CA PHE A 319 -10.63 34.98 -2.00
C PHE A 319 -12.13 35.15 -2.23
N ALA A 320 -12.77 36.05 -1.48
CA ALA A 320 -14.18 36.38 -1.65
C ALA A 320 -14.50 36.94 -3.04
N ASN A 321 -13.65 37.83 -3.57
CA ASN A 321 -13.82 38.40 -4.91
C ASN A 321 -13.69 37.34 -6.01
N THR A 322 -12.73 36.40 -5.89
CA THR A 322 -12.55 35.31 -6.85
C THR A 322 -13.80 34.41 -6.91
N HIS A 323 -14.37 34.09 -5.75
CA HIS A 323 -15.45 33.09 -5.64
C HIS A 323 -16.85 33.68 -5.50
N GLY A 324 -16.99 35.00 -5.47
CA GLY A 324 -18.28 35.68 -5.30
C GLY A 324 -18.88 35.55 -3.89
N ILE A 325 -18.05 35.43 -2.85
CA ILE A 325 -18.49 35.29 -1.45
C ILE A 325 -18.84 36.67 -0.88
N LYS A 326 -19.96 36.76 -0.16
CA LYS A 326 -20.53 38.03 0.32
C LYS A 326 -19.72 38.69 1.43
N HIS A 327 -19.20 37.90 2.37
CA HIS A 327 -18.47 38.40 3.55
C HIS A 327 -17.02 37.87 3.58
N ALA A 328 -16.07 38.76 3.88
CA ALA A 328 -14.66 38.45 4.01
C ALA A 328 -14.13 38.97 5.35
N TYR A 329 -13.42 38.11 6.09
CA TYR A 329 -12.94 38.40 7.43
C TYR A 329 -11.42 38.27 7.56
N GLY A 330 -10.81 39.18 8.32
CA GLY A 330 -9.36 39.20 8.56
C GLY A 330 -8.89 38.30 9.69
N SER A 331 -9.81 37.60 10.34
CA SER A 331 -9.52 36.60 11.37
C SER A 331 -10.55 35.46 11.36
N TYR A 332 -10.13 34.31 11.86
CA TYR A 332 -11.01 33.14 11.99
C TYR A 332 -12.08 33.31 13.08
N GLU A 333 -11.82 34.15 14.08
CA GLU A 333 -12.81 34.48 15.13
C GLU A 333 -14.01 35.23 14.55
N GLU A 334 -13.77 36.19 13.65
CA GLU A 334 -14.85 36.98 13.05
C GLU A 334 -15.83 36.13 12.25
N VAL A 335 -15.35 35.15 11.45
CA VAL A 335 -16.24 34.23 10.73
C VAL A 335 -16.96 33.26 11.68
N CYS A 336 -16.33 32.87 12.79
CA CYS A 336 -16.99 32.06 13.81
C CYS A 336 -18.04 32.87 14.57
N ALA A 337 -17.87 34.18 14.74
CA ALA A 337 -18.82 35.05 15.41
C ALA A 337 -19.99 35.48 14.50
N ASP A 338 -19.88 35.31 13.18
CA ASP A 338 -20.91 35.73 12.22
C ASP A 338 -22.22 34.92 12.42
N PRO A 339 -23.35 35.57 12.78
CA PRO A 339 -24.62 34.88 12.96
C PRO A 339 -25.22 34.31 11.65
N GLU A 340 -24.75 34.72 10.47
CA GLU A 340 -25.19 34.17 9.17
C GLU A 340 -24.46 32.85 8.77
N VAL A 341 -23.47 32.41 9.57
CA VAL A 341 -22.72 31.17 9.33
C VAL A 341 -23.27 30.04 10.19
N ASP A 342 -23.74 28.95 9.58
CA ASP A 342 -24.23 27.76 10.29
C ASP A 342 -23.13 26.71 10.51
N VAL A 343 -22.25 26.55 9.50
CA VAL A 343 -21.20 25.53 9.42
C VAL A 343 -19.91 26.15 8.92
N VAL A 344 -18.79 25.77 9.52
CA VAL A 344 -17.43 26.22 9.13
C VAL A 344 -16.68 25.04 8.51
N TYR A 345 -16.19 25.22 7.28
CA TYR A 345 -15.20 24.34 6.67
C TYR A 345 -13.80 24.79 7.07
N ILE A 346 -13.01 23.90 7.67
CA ILE A 346 -11.65 24.17 8.15
C ILE A 346 -10.66 23.46 7.20
N GLY A 347 -10.19 24.19 6.19
CA GLY A 347 -9.16 23.74 5.23
C GLY A 347 -7.74 24.25 5.56
N THR A 348 -7.45 24.48 6.84
CA THR A 348 -6.13 24.99 7.27
C THR A 348 -5.09 23.87 7.32
N ILE A 349 -3.85 24.17 7.74
CA ILE A 349 -2.83 23.12 7.92
C ILE A 349 -3.12 22.28 9.18
N HIS A 350 -2.64 21.03 9.21
CA HIS A 350 -2.94 20.05 10.27
C HIS A 350 -2.72 20.57 11.69
N LEU A 351 -1.63 21.33 11.90
CA LEU A 351 -1.18 21.82 13.22
C LEU A 351 -2.22 22.68 13.95
N VAL A 352 -3.09 23.37 13.21
CA VAL A 352 -4.03 24.35 13.76
C VAL A 352 -5.49 23.87 13.73
N HIS A 353 -5.75 22.64 13.24
CA HIS A 353 -7.10 22.09 13.21
C HIS A 353 -7.75 22.07 14.59
N PHE A 354 -7.04 21.56 15.60
CA PHE A 354 -7.55 21.49 16.98
C PHE A 354 -8.03 22.85 17.51
N GLU A 355 -7.24 23.90 17.28
CA GLU A 355 -7.56 25.27 17.70
C GLU A 355 -8.77 25.81 16.94
N HIS A 356 -8.81 25.66 15.62
CA HIS A 356 -9.91 26.15 14.78
C HIS A 356 -11.23 25.41 15.01
N ILE A 357 -11.18 24.08 15.21
CA ILE A 357 -12.37 23.29 15.56
C ILE A 357 -12.92 23.78 16.90
N THR A 358 -12.05 23.95 17.90
CA THR A 358 -12.43 24.43 19.23
C THR A 358 -13.05 25.84 19.16
N LEU A 359 -12.50 26.71 18.32
CA LEU A 359 -13.00 28.06 18.07
C LEU A 359 -14.43 28.05 17.53
N ALA A 360 -14.66 27.31 16.44
CA ALA A 360 -15.93 27.22 15.76
C ALA A 360 -17.01 26.58 16.66
N LEU A 361 -16.70 25.47 17.33
CA LEU A 361 -17.63 24.80 18.24
C LEU A 361 -17.99 25.68 19.45
N ASN A 362 -17.06 26.47 19.98
CA ASN A 362 -17.36 27.39 21.08
C ASN A 362 -18.28 28.53 20.67
N HIS A 363 -18.25 28.92 19.40
CA HIS A 363 -19.16 29.88 18.79
C HIS A 363 -20.49 29.27 18.31
N GLY A 364 -20.74 27.99 18.60
CA GLY A 364 -22.00 27.35 18.24
C GLY A 364 -22.08 26.93 16.77
N LYS A 365 -20.94 26.83 16.06
CA LYS A 365 -20.90 26.47 14.64
C LYS A 365 -20.73 24.98 14.45
N HIS A 366 -21.43 24.41 13.48
CA HIS A 366 -21.12 23.07 12.97
C HIS A 366 -19.75 23.08 12.28
N VAL A 367 -19.06 21.95 12.26
CA VAL A 367 -17.69 21.87 11.72
C VAL A 367 -17.53 20.71 10.74
N LEU A 368 -17.01 21.01 9.56
CA LEU A 368 -16.33 20.08 8.67
C LEU A 368 -14.85 20.48 8.65
N VAL A 369 -13.94 19.58 8.99
CA VAL A 369 -12.50 19.87 9.04
C VAL A 369 -11.72 18.91 8.19
N GLU A 370 -10.73 19.42 7.46
CA GLU A 370 -9.82 18.61 6.65
C GLU A 370 -9.10 17.53 7.45
N LYS A 371 -8.66 16.50 6.74
CA LYS A 371 -7.93 15.39 7.33
C LYS A 371 -6.44 15.71 7.54
N PRO A 372 -5.79 15.14 8.57
CA PRO A 372 -6.43 14.47 9.71
C PRO A 372 -7.14 15.50 10.61
N MET A 373 -8.19 15.09 11.31
CA MET A 373 -9.00 15.98 12.16
C MET A 373 -8.14 16.76 13.15
N THR A 374 -7.18 16.08 13.79
CA THR A 374 -6.21 16.67 14.71
C THR A 374 -4.88 15.91 14.64
N MET A 375 -3.87 16.37 15.38
CA MET A 375 -2.53 15.76 15.33
C MET A 375 -2.42 14.43 16.08
N ASN A 376 -3.34 14.11 17.00
CA ASN A 376 -3.32 12.86 17.77
C ASN A 376 -4.69 12.49 18.39
N ALA A 377 -4.79 11.28 18.93
CA ALA A 377 -6.04 10.78 19.51
C ALA A 377 -6.55 11.60 20.71
N LYS A 378 -5.64 12.20 21.50
CA LYS A 378 -6.01 13.03 22.66
C LYS A 378 -6.73 14.31 22.22
N GLN A 379 -6.21 14.99 21.20
CA GLN A 379 -6.86 16.15 20.61
C GLN A 379 -8.19 15.76 19.94
N THR A 380 -8.22 14.68 19.15
CA THR A 380 -9.45 14.18 18.50
C THR A 380 -10.54 13.88 19.53
N ALA A 381 -10.22 13.16 20.61
CA ALA A 381 -11.18 12.89 21.69
C ALA A 381 -11.72 14.16 22.34
N SER A 382 -10.87 15.17 22.49
CA SER A 382 -11.25 16.45 23.12
C SER A 382 -12.25 17.25 22.27
N VAL A 383 -12.04 17.32 20.95
CA VAL A 383 -12.96 18.05 20.05
C VAL A 383 -14.27 17.29 19.83
N ILE A 384 -14.25 15.95 19.83
CA ILE A 384 -15.47 15.13 19.80
C ILE A 384 -16.32 15.40 21.05
N ALA A 385 -15.71 15.34 22.25
CA ALA A 385 -16.43 15.62 23.49
C ALA A 385 -16.98 17.05 23.54
N LEU A 386 -16.26 18.02 22.99
CA LEU A 386 -16.73 19.40 22.86
C LEU A 386 -17.95 19.50 21.93
N ALA A 387 -17.90 18.87 20.76
CA ALA A 387 -19.02 18.86 19.81
C ALA A 387 -20.27 18.20 20.42
N GLU A 388 -20.11 17.10 21.15
CA GLU A 388 -21.18 16.43 21.89
C GLU A 388 -21.79 17.34 22.96
N THR A 389 -20.94 18.00 23.77
CA THR A 389 -21.37 18.92 24.83
C THR A 389 -22.14 20.11 24.28
N LYS A 390 -21.70 20.64 23.13
CA LYS A 390 -22.33 21.77 22.45
C LYS A 390 -23.53 21.35 21.59
N ASN A 391 -23.76 20.04 21.43
CA ASN A 391 -24.77 19.47 20.55
C ASN A 391 -24.65 19.96 19.10
N LEU A 392 -23.42 19.97 18.57
CA LEU A 392 -23.09 20.43 17.22
C LEU A 392 -22.61 19.27 16.35
N PHE A 393 -22.85 19.38 15.04
CA PHE A 393 -22.27 18.50 14.04
C PHE A 393 -20.75 18.69 13.94
N LEU A 394 -20.02 17.58 13.86
CA LEU A 394 -18.58 17.51 13.57
C LEU A 394 -18.33 16.38 12.57
N LEU A 395 -17.48 16.63 11.57
CA LEU A 395 -16.98 15.61 10.63
C LEU A 395 -15.50 15.87 10.28
N GLU A 396 -14.72 14.79 10.24
CA GLU A 396 -13.39 14.78 9.61
C GLU A 396 -13.54 14.50 8.11
N GLY A 397 -12.87 15.31 7.28
CA GLY A 397 -12.89 15.32 5.83
C GLY A 397 -12.16 14.14 5.19
N VAL A 398 -12.48 12.91 5.59
CA VAL A 398 -12.08 11.69 4.85
C VAL A 398 -13.05 11.48 3.69
N TRP A 399 -13.05 12.43 2.77
CA TRP A 399 -13.93 12.53 1.59
C TRP A 399 -14.10 11.22 0.81
N THR A 400 -13.05 10.38 0.72
CA THR A 400 -13.07 9.03 0.14
C THR A 400 -14.28 8.20 0.57
N ARG A 401 -14.73 8.33 1.83
CA ARG A 401 -15.86 7.54 2.38
C ARG A 401 -17.20 7.83 1.72
N PHE A 402 -17.34 8.99 1.10
CA PHE A 402 -18.59 9.47 0.52
C PHE A 402 -18.71 9.18 -0.98
N PHE A 403 -17.63 8.73 -1.63
CA PHE A 403 -17.68 8.36 -3.04
C PHE A 403 -18.68 7.22 -3.28
N PRO A 404 -19.51 7.29 -4.35
CA PRO A 404 -20.44 6.22 -4.72
C PRO A 404 -19.77 4.86 -4.94
N SER A 405 -18.54 4.85 -5.45
CA SER A 405 -17.71 3.65 -5.59
C SER A 405 -17.44 2.98 -4.23
N ILE A 406 -17.17 3.76 -3.19
CA ILE A 406 -16.89 3.24 -1.84
C ILE A 406 -18.17 2.80 -1.15
N LYS A 407 -19.30 3.48 -1.40
CA LYS A 407 -20.62 2.97 -1.00
C LYS A 407 -20.89 1.60 -1.63
N PHE A 408 -20.62 1.44 -2.92
CA PHE A 408 -20.77 0.16 -3.62
C PHE A 408 -19.85 -0.93 -3.04
N VAL A 409 -18.60 -0.59 -2.68
CA VAL A 409 -17.72 -1.54 -1.98
C VAL A 409 -18.33 -1.99 -0.66
N ARG A 410 -18.85 -1.08 0.16
CA ARG A 410 -19.53 -1.44 1.42
C ARG A 410 -20.72 -2.37 1.19
N GLU A 411 -21.51 -2.13 0.15
CA GLU A 411 -22.62 -3.00 -0.25
C GLU A 411 -22.12 -4.41 -0.62
N LEU A 412 -21.06 -4.51 -1.44
CA LEU A 412 -20.46 -5.81 -1.80
C LEU A 412 -19.94 -6.60 -0.58
N LEU A 413 -19.34 -5.90 0.39
CA LEU A 413 -18.85 -6.50 1.63
C LEU A 413 -20.02 -6.95 2.52
N ALA A 414 -21.04 -6.12 2.69
CA ALA A 414 -22.23 -6.45 3.46
C ALA A 414 -23.01 -7.64 2.86
N ASP A 415 -23.05 -7.74 1.54
CA ASP A 415 -23.68 -8.85 0.80
C ASP A 415 -22.83 -10.14 0.84
N GLY A 416 -21.62 -10.10 1.38
CA GLY A 416 -20.71 -11.25 1.44
C GLY A 416 -20.26 -11.74 0.06
N ARG A 417 -20.23 -10.86 -0.95
CA ARG A 417 -19.96 -11.24 -2.36
C ARG A 417 -18.61 -11.90 -2.57
N ILE A 418 -17.61 -11.53 -1.79
CA ILE A 418 -16.27 -12.14 -1.83
C ILE A 418 -16.02 -13.12 -0.68
N GLY A 419 -17.07 -13.56 0.03
CA GLY A 419 -16.94 -14.43 1.20
C GLY A 419 -16.31 -13.74 2.40
N ASP A 420 -15.66 -14.52 3.26
CA ASP A 420 -14.98 -14.02 4.45
C ASP A 420 -13.74 -13.23 4.02
N VAL A 421 -13.68 -11.95 4.39
CA VAL A 421 -12.55 -11.07 4.06
C VAL A 421 -11.38 -11.39 4.98
N HIS A 422 -10.25 -11.79 4.42
CA HIS A 422 -9.06 -12.19 5.18
C HIS A 422 -7.93 -11.17 5.10
N HIS A 423 -7.81 -10.44 3.99
CA HIS A 423 -6.67 -9.58 3.74
C HIS A 423 -7.05 -8.30 3.02
N ILE A 424 -6.46 -7.18 3.43
CA ILE A 424 -6.54 -5.90 2.72
C ILE A 424 -5.12 -5.35 2.54
N HIS A 425 -4.73 -5.10 1.30
CA HIS A 425 -3.57 -4.26 1.02
C HIS A 425 -4.05 -2.93 0.43
N ALA A 426 -3.55 -1.84 0.99
CA ALA A 426 -3.86 -0.49 0.51
C ALA A 426 -2.59 0.34 0.51
N CYS A 427 -2.31 1.03 -0.59
CA CYS A 427 -1.10 1.84 -0.71
C CYS A 427 -1.39 3.24 -1.24
N LEU A 428 -0.60 4.21 -0.78
CA LEU A 428 -0.58 5.55 -1.38
C LEU A 428 0.82 6.18 -1.25
N GLY A 429 1.44 6.49 -2.37
CA GLY A 429 2.70 7.20 -2.43
C GLY A 429 2.68 8.32 -3.44
N MET A 430 3.42 9.38 -3.13
CA MET A 430 3.61 10.54 -3.98
C MET A 430 5.07 10.57 -4.40
N GLY A 431 5.33 10.53 -5.71
CA GLY A 431 6.68 10.54 -6.29
C GLY A 431 7.08 11.87 -6.92
N ASN A 432 6.25 12.91 -6.80
CA ASN A 432 6.44 14.21 -7.45
C ASN A 432 7.25 15.21 -6.60
N ILE A 433 7.62 14.86 -5.37
CA ILE A 433 8.44 15.70 -4.49
C ILE A 433 9.90 15.24 -4.57
N SER A 434 10.84 16.18 -4.74
CA SER A 434 12.25 15.82 -4.79
C SER A 434 12.73 15.24 -3.45
N SER A 435 13.62 14.25 -3.51
CA SER A 435 14.19 13.62 -2.31
C SER A 435 14.89 14.63 -1.39
N GLU A 436 15.45 15.71 -1.95
CA GLU A 436 16.07 16.81 -1.21
C GLU A 436 15.07 17.62 -0.40
N THR A 437 13.86 17.82 -0.93
CA THR A 437 12.75 18.47 -0.22
C THR A 437 12.21 17.55 0.87
N VAL A 438 11.98 16.27 0.54
CA VAL A 438 11.51 15.27 1.50
C VAL A 438 12.47 15.10 2.69
N ALA A 439 13.79 15.18 2.46
CA ALA A 439 14.80 15.11 3.52
C ALA A 439 14.69 16.25 4.55
N LYS A 440 14.13 17.40 4.15
CA LYS A 440 13.95 18.60 4.99
C LYS A 440 12.59 18.65 5.70
N PHE A 441 11.69 17.70 5.43
CA PHE A 441 10.39 17.65 6.09
C PHE A 441 10.55 17.60 7.60
N SER A 442 9.66 18.28 8.31
CA SER A 442 9.79 18.47 9.75
C SER A 442 8.52 18.08 10.48
N SER A 443 8.69 17.34 11.56
CA SER A 443 7.60 17.08 12.51
C SER A 443 7.04 18.38 13.09
N LEU A 444 7.86 19.43 13.24
CA LEU A 444 7.41 20.74 13.71
C LEU A 444 6.44 21.44 12.74
N SER A 445 6.48 21.08 11.45
CA SER A 445 5.62 21.64 10.40
C SER A 445 4.42 20.74 10.07
N GLY A 446 4.38 19.51 10.59
CA GLY A 446 3.31 18.55 10.34
C GLY A 446 3.43 17.74 9.03
N ASP A 447 4.62 17.69 8.41
CA ASP A 447 4.86 17.16 7.05
C ASP A 447 4.82 15.62 6.90
N GLY A 448 4.48 14.88 7.96
CA GLY A 448 4.58 13.41 7.97
C GLY A 448 3.65 12.74 6.95
N VAL A 449 4.18 11.76 6.20
CA VAL A 449 3.41 11.07 5.15
C VAL A 449 2.22 10.31 5.70
N LEU A 450 2.33 9.69 6.88
CA LEU A 450 1.28 8.91 7.51
C LEU A 450 0.03 9.75 7.76
N LEU A 451 0.19 10.94 8.36
CA LEU A 451 -0.92 11.85 8.63
C LEU A 451 -1.45 12.50 7.34
N SER A 452 -0.56 12.79 6.39
CA SER A 452 -0.92 13.52 5.17
C SER A 452 -1.66 12.65 4.16
N THR A 453 -1.17 11.45 3.90
CA THR A 453 -1.68 10.56 2.86
C THR A 453 -1.87 9.12 3.31
N GLY A 454 -1.10 8.62 4.29
CA GLY A 454 -1.26 7.28 4.88
C GLY A 454 -2.61 7.05 5.57
N ILE A 455 -3.31 8.13 5.92
CA ILE A 455 -4.69 8.09 6.40
C ILE A 455 -5.67 7.47 5.37
N TYR A 456 -5.45 7.69 4.07
CA TYR A 456 -6.32 7.14 3.02
C TYR A 456 -6.26 5.61 2.94
N PRO A 457 -5.09 4.95 2.77
CA PRO A 457 -5.04 3.49 2.77
C PRO A 457 -5.52 2.91 4.11
N LEU A 458 -5.23 3.57 5.24
CA LEU A 458 -5.74 3.14 6.55
C LEU A 458 -7.27 3.21 6.64
N SER A 459 -7.89 4.18 5.97
CA SER A 459 -9.35 4.30 5.91
C SER A 459 -10.00 3.08 5.24
N PHE A 460 -9.34 2.40 4.30
CA PHE A 460 -9.90 1.19 3.69
C PHE A 460 -9.87 -0.02 4.63
N VAL A 461 -8.80 -0.16 5.41
CA VAL A 461 -8.68 -1.24 6.40
C VAL A 461 -9.74 -1.08 7.48
N THR A 462 -9.87 0.14 8.03
CA THR A 462 -10.84 0.42 9.10
C THR A 462 -12.29 0.35 8.64
N MET A 463 -12.58 0.70 7.38
CA MET A 463 -13.92 0.51 6.79
C MET A 463 -14.37 -0.95 6.81
N ALA A 464 -13.45 -1.88 6.56
CA ALA A 464 -13.78 -3.30 6.40
C ALA A 464 -13.65 -4.11 7.69
N PHE A 465 -12.69 -3.77 8.56
CA PHE A 465 -12.41 -4.52 9.79
C PHE A 465 -12.72 -3.77 11.09
N GLY A 466 -13.07 -2.49 11.01
CA GLY A 466 -13.25 -1.61 12.17
C GLY A 466 -11.93 -1.06 12.71
N THR A 467 -11.99 -0.43 13.88
CA THR A 467 -10.87 0.35 14.45
C THR A 467 -10.22 -0.28 15.68
N ASN A 468 -10.50 -1.56 15.95
CA ASN A 468 -9.99 -2.28 17.11
C ASN A 468 -9.07 -3.45 16.67
N PRO A 469 -7.90 -3.18 16.07
CA PRO A 469 -6.93 -4.22 15.81
C PRO A 469 -6.39 -4.79 17.13
N GLU A 470 -6.20 -6.11 17.18
CA GLU A 470 -5.55 -6.80 18.30
C GLU A 470 -4.06 -6.46 18.40
N LYS A 471 -3.44 -6.15 17.24
CA LYS A 471 -2.03 -5.81 17.16
C LYS A 471 -1.75 -4.88 15.98
N ILE A 472 -0.85 -3.91 16.21
CA ILE A 472 -0.34 -3.01 15.19
C ILE A 472 1.18 -3.10 15.21
N THR A 473 1.80 -3.22 14.03
CA THR A 473 3.25 -3.10 13.87
C THR A 473 3.56 -2.13 12.75
N GLY A 474 4.34 -1.09 13.02
CA GLY A 474 4.81 -0.13 12.01
C GLY A 474 6.31 -0.24 11.76
N ALA A 475 6.72 0.04 10.53
CA ALA A 475 8.12 0.21 10.12
C ALA A 475 8.21 1.41 9.17
N GLY A 476 9.31 2.14 9.20
CA GLY A 476 9.44 3.35 8.39
C GLY A 476 10.71 4.13 8.70
N LYS A 477 10.88 5.25 8.01
CA LYS A 477 12.03 6.13 8.15
C LYS A 477 11.61 7.58 8.34
N LEU A 478 12.38 8.28 9.16
CA LEU A 478 12.27 9.71 9.38
C LEU A 478 13.19 10.52 8.45
N SER A 479 12.77 11.73 8.12
CA SER A 479 13.61 12.82 7.60
C SER A 479 14.58 13.32 8.68
N GLU A 480 15.48 14.23 8.30
CA GLU A 480 16.35 14.93 9.26
C GLU A 480 15.56 15.77 10.28
N GLY A 481 14.38 16.28 9.87
CA GLY A 481 13.45 17.03 10.73
C GLY A 481 12.47 16.16 11.54
N GLY A 482 12.65 14.82 11.52
CA GLY A 482 11.86 13.90 12.35
C GLY A 482 10.43 13.62 11.87
N ALA A 483 10.07 14.02 10.64
CA ALA A 483 8.83 13.60 10.00
C ALA A 483 9.03 12.24 9.33
N ASP A 484 8.04 11.36 9.35
CA ASP A 484 8.08 10.16 8.53
C ASP A 484 8.02 10.50 7.03
N ILE A 485 8.91 9.88 6.26
CA ILE A 485 9.02 10.08 4.81
C ILE A 485 8.54 8.87 4.00
N TYR A 486 8.55 7.70 4.61
CA TYR A 486 7.91 6.49 4.14
C TYR A 486 7.65 5.55 5.31
N GLY A 487 6.70 4.65 5.14
CA GLY A 487 6.44 3.59 6.09
C GLY A 487 5.47 2.54 5.56
N SER A 488 5.37 1.49 6.35
CA SER A 488 4.41 0.40 6.20
C SER A 488 3.87 0.05 7.58
N ALA A 489 2.60 -0.33 7.66
CA ALA A 489 2.00 -0.82 8.90
C ALA A 489 1.10 -2.03 8.66
N ASN A 490 1.20 -3.00 9.57
CA ASN A 490 0.36 -4.17 9.61
C ASN A 490 -0.61 -4.07 10.79
N LEU A 491 -1.87 -4.38 10.54
CA LEU A 491 -2.95 -4.39 11.52
C LEU A 491 -3.57 -5.79 11.55
N GLU A 492 -3.50 -6.47 12.69
CA GLU A 492 -4.13 -7.77 12.90
C GLU A 492 -5.44 -7.60 13.66
N PHE A 493 -6.48 -8.32 13.21
CA PHE A 493 -7.81 -8.35 13.80
C PHE A 493 -8.21 -9.79 14.12
N ASP A 494 -9.24 -9.94 14.93
CA ASP A 494 -9.86 -11.23 15.21
C ASP A 494 -10.40 -11.91 13.93
N GLY A 495 -10.56 -13.23 13.97
CA GLY A 495 -11.16 -13.98 12.85
C GLY A 495 -10.26 -14.17 11.63
N ASN A 496 -8.94 -14.20 11.82
CA ASN A 496 -7.94 -14.39 10.73
C ASN A 496 -7.97 -13.27 9.69
N ARG A 497 -8.03 -12.03 10.16
CA ARG A 497 -8.14 -10.84 9.32
C ARG A 497 -6.94 -9.93 9.55
N PHE A 498 -6.33 -9.46 8.48
CA PHE A 498 -5.23 -8.51 8.60
C PHE A 498 -5.20 -7.50 7.45
N GLY A 499 -4.73 -6.29 7.75
CA GLY A 499 -4.53 -5.23 6.78
C GLY A 499 -3.07 -4.78 6.75
N THR A 500 -2.57 -4.52 5.54
CA THR A 500 -1.24 -3.96 5.28
C THR A 500 -1.40 -2.61 4.57
N VAL A 501 -0.81 -1.56 5.12
CA VAL A 501 -0.83 -0.22 4.52
C VAL A 501 0.59 0.27 4.22
N ASP A 502 0.85 0.68 2.98
CA ASP A 502 2.13 1.27 2.56
C ASP A 502 1.95 2.74 2.18
N PHE A 503 2.88 3.59 2.60
CA PHE A 503 2.82 5.02 2.32
C PHE A 503 4.21 5.65 2.14
N THR A 504 4.36 6.60 1.20
CA THR A 504 5.68 7.22 0.92
C THR A 504 5.60 8.57 0.21
N TRP A 505 6.53 9.48 0.52
CA TRP A 505 6.81 10.71 -0.24
C TRP A 505 7.84 10.54 -1.37
N LEU A 506 8.40 9.33 -1.53
CA LEU A 506 9.54 9.09 -2.40
C LEU A 506 9.17 8.51 -3.77
N ALA A 507 7.97 7.95 -3.91
CA ALA A 507 7.57 7.25 -5.13
C ALA A 507 6.04 7.09 -5.26
N ASP A 508 5.53 7.03 -6.49
CA ASP A 508 4.16 6.57 -6.76
C ASP A 508 4.10 5.03 -6.69
N ILE A 509 3.60 4.51 -5.58
CA ILE A 509 3.54 3.07 -5.30
C ILE A 509 2.26 2.40 -5.81
N GLY A 510 1.63 2.97 -6.84
CA GLY A 510 0.48 2.40 -7.52
C GLY A 510 -0.87 2.83 -6.96
N ASN A 511 -0.91 3.43 -5.78
CA ASN A 511 -2.06 4.17 -5.22
C ASN A 511 -3.40 3.42 -5.31
N SER A 512 -3.38 2.12 -4.99
CA SER A 512 -4.48 1.18 -5.20
C SER A 512 -4.90 0.47 -3.91
N VAL A 513 -6.06 -0.18 -3.93
CA VAL A 513 -6.57 -0.99 -2.81
C VAL A 513 -7.02 -2.35 -3.32
N THR A 514 -6.68 -3.40 -2.57
CA THR A 514 -7.10 -4.76 -2.84
C THR A 514 -7.66 -5.40 -1.58
N ILE A 515 -8.93 -5.80 -1.62
CA ILE A 515 -9.65 -6.49 -0.54
C ILE A 515 -9.87 -7.94 -0.99
N THR A 516 -9.28 -8.89 -0.27
CA THR A 516 -9.28 -10.32 -0.62
C THR A 516 -10.12 -11.11 0.39
N GLY A 517 -11.09 -11.87 -0.13
CA GLY A 517 -11.90 -12.79 0.64
C GLY A 517 -11.85 -14.22 0.10
N SER A 518 -12.50 -15.14 0.82
CA SER A 518 -12.47 -16.58 0.51
C SER A 518 -13.16 -16.96 -0.80
N LYS A 519 -14.03 -16.11 -1.34
CA LYS A 519 -14.79 -16.34 -2.59
C LYS A 519 -14.49 -15.30 -3.68
N GLY A 520 -13.52 -14.41 -3.47
CA GLY A 520 -13.22 -13.40 -4.47
C GLY A 520 -12.36 -12.26 -3.96
N ARG A 521 -12.28 -11.21 -4.78
CA ARG A 521 -11.46 -10.04 -4.52
C ARG A 521 -12.13 -8.79 -5.07
N ILE A 522 -12.01 -7.68 -4.35
CA ILE A 522 -12.34 -6.35 -4.83
C ILE A 522 -11.02 -5.59 -5.02
N HIS A 523 -10.84 -4.98 -6.18
CA HIS A 523 -9.70 -4.13 -6.49
C HIS A 523 -10.17 -2.74 -6.90
N LEU A 524 -9.61 -1.71 -6.27
CA LEU A 524 -9.79 -0.31 -6.64
C LEU A 524 -8.49 0.17 -7.30
N PRO A 525 -8.49 0.37 -8.63
CA PRO A 525 -7.33 0.90 -9.35
C PRO A 525 -6.96 2.32 -8.90
N SER A 526 -5.76 2.75 -9.28
CA SER A 526 -5.29 4.10 -9.03
C SER A 526 -6.15 5.18 -9.71
N PRO A 527 -6.43 6.32 -9.04
CA PRO A 527 -6.20 6.60 -7.62
C PRO A 527 -7.35 6.06 -6.74
N ALA A 528 -7.05 5.19 -5.78
CA ALA A 528 -8.08 4.57 -4.95
C ALA A 528 -8.74 5.55 -3.95
N HIS A 529 -8.05 6.60 -3.52
CA HIS A 529 -8.60 7.60 -2.59
C HIS A 529 -9.74 8.45 -3.21
N CYS A 530 -9.84 8.49 -4.53
CA CYS A 530 -10.94 9.08 -5.29
C CYS A 530 -11.41 8.12 -6.40
N ALA A 531 -11.62 6.85 -6.02
CA ALA A 531 -11.84 5.75 -6.95
C ALA A 531 -13.05 5.97 -7.88
N LYS A 532 -12.80 5.87 -9.18
CA LYS A 532 -13.82 5.90 -10.25
C LYS A 532 -14.18 4.52 -10.78
N GLU A 533 -13.45 3.49 -10.36
CA GLU A 533 -13.64 2.14 -10.85
C GLU A 533 -13.51 1.14 -9.70
N VAL A 534 -14.35 0.11 -9.73
CA VAL A 534 -14.29 -1.03 -8.82
C VAL A 534 -14.30 -2.29 -9.66
N VAL A 535 -13.24 -3.09 -9.54
CA VAL A 535 -13.09 -4.39 -10.19
C VAL A 535 -13.40 -5.47 -9.18
N VAL A 536 -14.36 -6.33 -9.47
CA VAL A 536 -14.76 -7.45 -8.62
C VAL A 536 -14.42 -8.75 -9.35
N THR A 537 -13.62 -9.60 -8.72
CA THR A 537 -13.33 -10.95 -9.18
C THR A 537 -14.01 -11.95 -8.25
N GLU A 538 -14.96 -12.73 -8.74
CA GLU A 538 -15.65 -13.79 -7.99
C GLU A 538 -15.08 -15.17 -8.37
N PHE A 539 -14.86 -16.01 -7.36
CA PHE A 539 -14.37 -17.38 -7.51
C PHE A 539 -15.56 -18.33 -7.46
N LEU A 540 -15.85 -18.97 -8.60
CA LEU A 540 -17.00 -19.86 -8.77
C LEU A 540 -16.66 -21.27 -8.29
N GLU A 541 -17.69 -22.04 -7.90
CA GLU A 541 -17.52 -23.42 -7.39
C GLU A 541 -16.86 -24.37 -8.39
N ASN A 542 -17.00 -24.10 -9.70
CA ASN A 542 -16.36 -24.87 -10.76
C ASN A 542 -14.87 -24.50 -10.98
N GLY A 543 -14.30 -23.63 -10.13
CA GLY A 543 -12.93 -23.13 -10.22
C GLY A 543 -12.73 -22.00 -11.24
N ALA A 544 -13.77 -21.60 -11.97
CA ALA A 544 -13.70 -20.45 -12.87
C ALA A 544 -13.70 -19.13 -12.09
N LYS A 545 -13.14 -18.09 -12.71
CA LYS A 545 -13.13 -16.73 -12.16
C LYS A 545 -13.96 -15.83 -13.05
N GLN A 546 -14.84 -15.06 -12.45
CA GLN A 546 -15.63 -14.04 -13.15
C GLN A 546 -15.17 -12.67 -12.69
N GLU A 547 -14.75 -11.83 -13.63
CA GLU A 547 -14.37 -10.46 -13.35
C GLU A 547 -15.42 -9.49 -13.89
N LYS A 548 -15.73 -8.45 -13.11
CA LYS A 548 -16.62 -7.36 -13.50
C LYS A 548 -16.05 -6.02 -13.03
N THR A 549 -15.91 -5.10 -13.97
CA THR A 549 -15.58 -3.69 -13.68
C THR A 549 -16.85 -2.87 -13.65
N THR A 550 -17.01 -2.04 -12.62
CA THR A 550 -18.08 -1.04 -12.51
C THR A 550 -17.46 0.34 -12.41
N THR A 551 -17.92 1.28 -13.23
CA THR A 551 -17.41 2.65 -13.29
C THR A 551 -18.37 3.63 -12.62
N PHE A 552 -17.79 4.64 -11.98
CA PHE A 552 -18.45 5.69 -11.20
C PHE A 552 -17.88 7.03 -11.66
N PRO A 553 -18.51 7.70 -12.64
CA PRO A 553 -18.02 8.98 -13.13
C PRO A 553 -18.08 10.03 -12.02
N LEU A 554 -17.10 10.94 -12.03
CA LEU A 554 -17.11 12.11 -11.17
C LEU A 554 -18.30 13.02 -11.53
N PRO A 555 -18.78 13.85 -10.59
CA PRO A 555 -19.78 14.86 -10.89
C PRO A 555 -19.28 15.83 -11.97
N GLU A 556 -20.19 16.29 -12.81
CA GLU A 556 -19.88 17.39 -13.74
C GLU A 556 -19.61 18.67 -12.93
N PRO A 557 -18.51 19.40 -13.20
CA PRO A 557 -18.25 20.69 -12.57
C PRO A 557 -19.40 21.67 -12.79
N ALA A 558 -19.55 22.62 -11.87
CA ALA A 558 -20.52 23.70 -12.02
C ALA A 558 -20.31 24.44 -13.36
N PRO A 559 -21.37 24.94 -14.04
CA PRO A 559 -21.23 25.69 -15.30
C PRO A 559 -20.36 26.95 -15.19
N ARG A 560 -20.06 27.39 -13.96
CA ARG A 560 -19.17 28.52 -13.64
C ARG A 560 -18.30 28.16 -12.43
N ILE A 561 -17.23 27.41 -12.64
CA ILE A 561 -16.14 27.31 -11.66
C ILE A 561 -15.25 28.56 -11.79
N ALA A 562 -14.88 29.16 -10.66
CA ALA A 562 -14.07 30.38 -10.65
C ALA A 562 -12.60 30.07 -11.00
N THR A 563 -12.16 28.86 -10.67
CA THR A 563 -10.80 28.35 -10.89
C THR A 563 -10.86 26.87 -11.30
N PRO A 564 -9.87 26.33 -12.03
CA PRO A 564 -9.71 24.88 -12.19
C PRO A 564 -9.50 24.17 -10.85
N PHE A 565 -9.83 22.87 -10.78
CA PHE A 565 -9.50 22.05 -9.62
C PHE A 565 -7.99 21.81 -9.51
N ASN A 566 -7.47 21.88 -8.28
CA ASN A 566 -6.05 21.73 -7.98
C ASN A 566 -5.65 20.27 -7.79
N TYR A 567 -6.54 19.45 -7.22
CA TYR A 567 -6.28 18.02 -7.00
C TYR A 567 -7.13 17.12 -7.93
N PRO A 568 -6.55 15.99 -8.43
CA PRO A 568 -7.29 15.04 -9.23
C PRO A 568 -8.49 14.44 -8.47
N GLY A 569 -9.69 14.58 -9.05
CA GLY A 569 -10.92 14.03 -8.48
C GLY A 569 -11.60 14.92 -7.44
N SER A 570 -11.15 16.18 -7.27
CA SER A 570 -11.75 17.19 -6.39
C SER A 570 -13.24 17.45 -6.65
N GLU A 571 -13.75 17.12 -7.84
CA GLU A 571 -15.20 17.11 -8.10
C GLU A 571 -15.96 16.23 -7.09
N GLY A 572 -15.29 15.20 -6.56
CA GLY A 572 -15.82 14.29 -5.56
C GLY A 572 -16.05 14.89 -4.17
N PHE A 573 -15.51 16.09 -3.87
CA PHE A 573 -15.88 16.84 -2.66
C PHE A 573 -17.39 17.11 -2.58
N LEU A 574 -18.10 17.06 -3.73
CA LEU A 574 -19.55 17.19 -3.77
C LEU A 574 -20.24 16.17 -2.88
N TYR A 575 -19.74 14.92 -2.86
CA TYR A 575 -20.37 13.83 -2.13
C TYR A 575 -20.32 14.04 -0.62
N GLU A 576 -19.19 14.54 -0.09
CA GLU A 576 -19.09 14.85 1.34
C GLU A 576 -19.88 16.10 1.71
N ALA A 577 -19.89 17.13 0.85
CA ALA A 577 -20.66 18.35 1.08
C ALA A 577 -22.17 18.04 1.12
N GLU A 578 -22.67 17.20 0.20
CA GLU A 578 -24.05 16.73 0.21
C GLU A 578 -24.39 15.93 1.48
N ALA A 579 -23.47 15.06 1.92
CA ALA A 579 -23.66 14.26 3.14
C ALA A 579 -23.73 15.15 4.40
N VAL A 580 -22.85 16.14 4.51
CA VAL A 580 -22.84 17.12 5.61
C VAL A 580 -24.12 17.94 5.63
N THR A 581 -24.51 18.52 4.48
CA THR A 581 -25.73 19.32 4.36
C THR A 581 -26.97 18.50 4.74
N LYS A 582 -27.06 17.25 4.26
CA LYS A 582 -28.14 16.34 4.61
C LYS A 582 -28.16 16.02 6.11
N ALA A 583 -27.00 15.76 6.71
CA ALA A 583 -26.89 15.41 8.11
C ALA A 583 -27.36 16.56 9.01
N ILE A 584 -26.83 17.76 8.79
CA ILE A 584 -27.19 18.97 9.56
C ILE A 584 -28.70 19.27 9.43
N ARG A 585 -29.25 19.23 8.22
CA ARG A 585 -30.69 19.47 7.98
C ARG A 585 -31.60 18.46 8.68
N ASN A 586 -31.13 17.24 8.85
CA ASN A 586 -31.86 16.19 9.57
C ASN A 586 -31.60 16.21 11.08
N GLY A 587 -30.90 17.22 11.60
CA GLY A 587 -30.55 17.33 13.02
C GLY A 587 -29.55 16.26 13.49
N GLN A 588 -28.79 15.66 12.57
CA GLN A 588 -27.75 14.69 12.88
C GLN A 588 -26.47 15.42 13.30
N ARG A 589 -25.66 14.75 14.14
CA ARG A 589 -24.43 15.33 14.73
C ARG A 589 -23.15 14.77 14.11
N GLN A 590 -23.29 13.82 13.19
CA GLN A 590 -22.22 13.16 12.46
C GLN A 590 -22.83 12.48 11.23
N CYS A 591 -22.00 12.08 10.28
CA CYS A 591 -22.40 11.23 9.16
C CYS A 591 -22.35 9.75 9.55
N VAL A 592 -23.21 8.93 8.93
CA VAL A 592 -23.24 7.48 9.18
C VAL A 592 -22.16 6.73 8.40
N GLU A 593 -21.73 7.32 7.27
CA GLU A 593 -20.71 6.79 6.38
C GLU A 593 -19.30 6.86 6.99
N TYR A 594 -19.10 7.80 7.92
CA TYR A 594 -17.85 8.01 8.64
C TYR A 594 -18.10 8.62 10.02
N PRO A 595 -18.41 7.80 11.04
CA PRO A 595 -18.74 8.28 12.38
C PRO A 595 -17.51 8.76 13.16
N LEU A 596 -17.73 9.64 14.16
CA LEU A 596 -16.67 10.21 15.01
C LEU A 596 -15.90 9.15 15.81
N GLU A 597 -16.54 8.04 16.16
CA GLU A 597 -15.89 6.89 16.78
C GLU A 597 -14.79 6.31 15.86
N GLU A 598 -15.05 6.29 14.55
CA GLU A 598 -14.08 5.82 13.56
C GLU A 598 -12.91 6.80 13.42
N SER A 599 -13.16 8.11 13.36
CA SER A 599 -12.12 9.15 13.42
C SER A 599 -11.20 8.99 14.64
N LEU A 600 -11.77 8.80 15.83
CA LEU A 600 -11.01 8.57 17.05
C LEU A 600 -10.20 7.26 16.98
N GLY A 601 -10.81 6.20 16.47
CA GLY A 601 -10.15 4.92 16.25
C GLY A 601 -8.96 5.03 15.30
N MET A 602 -9.12 5.73 14.17
CA MET A 602 -8.03 5.98 13.23
C MET A 602 -6.92 6.80 13.86
N ALA A 603 -7.24 7.85 14.63
CA ALA A 603 -6.24 8.65 15.32
C ALA A 603 -5.40 7.80 16.29
N LYS A 604 -6.03 6.88 17.04
CA LYS A 604 -5.33 5.94 17.93
C LYS A 604 -4.43 4.98 17.17
N ILE A 605 -4.91 4.45 16.04
CA ILE A 605 -4.11 3.58 15.18
C ILE A 605 -2.90 4.32 14.63
N MET A 606 -3.10 5.54 14.11
CA MET A 606 -2.00 6.37 13.61
C MET A 606 -0.99 6.69 14.71
N ASP A 607 -1.44 6.99 15.95
CA ASP A 607 -0.55 7.21 17.09
C ASP A 607 0.35 5.98 17.38
N GLU A 608 -0.20 4.76 17.36
CA GLU A 608 0.59 3.54 17.55
C GLU A 608 1.55 3.25 16.38
N ILE A 609 1.15 3.55 15.14
CA ILE A 609 2.06 3.47 13.98
C ILE A 609 3.19 4.49 14.11
N ARG A 610 2.88 5.75 14.41
CA ARG A 610 3.86 6.83 14.64
C ARG A 610 4.87 6.43 15.71
N LYS A 611 4.39 5.91 16.83
CA LYS A 611 5.21 5.41 17.93
C LYS A 611 6.12 4.26 17.51
N SER A 612 5.65 3.36 16.65
CA SER A 612 6.47 2.25 16.11
C SER A 612 7.59 2.75 15.19
N ILE A 613 7.35 3.85 14.45
CA ILE A 613 8.32 4.47 13.55
C ILE A 613 9.26 5.44 14.29
N GLY A 614 8.79 6.04 15.40
CA GLY A 614 9.49 7.04 16.18
C GLY A 614 9.12 8.50 15.84
N VAL A 615 7.99 8.73 15.17
CA VAL A 615 7.49 10.09 14.86
C VAL A 615 6.86 10.70 16.12
N VAL A 616 7.26 11.93 16.46
CA VAL A 616 6.70 12.70 17.59
C VAL A 616 6.36 14.10 17.10
N TYR A 617 5.16 14.56 17.42
CA TYR A 617 4.72 15.94 17.14
C TYR A 617 4.67 16.77 18.42
N ALA A 618 4.72 18.10 18.29
CA ALA A 618 4.59 19.00 19.43
C ALA A 618 3.27 18.80 20.21
N ALA A 619 2.21 18.34 19.53
CA ALA A 619 0.92 18.03 20.13
C ALA A 619 0.92 16.83 21.09
N ASP A 620 1.97 15.99 21.05
CA ASP A 620 2.10 14.80 21.92
C ASP A 620 2.63 15.15 23.33
N ALA A 621 3.10 16.40 23.53
CA ALA A 621 3.70 16.89 24.77
C ALA A 621 2.71 17.13 25.93
#